data_AF-A0A8J9VCT2-F1
#
_entry.id   AF-A0A8J9VCT2-F1
#
_cell.length_a   1.000
_cell.length_b   1.000
_cell.length_c   1.000
_cell.angle_alpha   90.00
_cell.angle_beta   90.00
_cell.angle_gamma   90.00
#
_symmetry.space_group_name_H-M   'P 1'
#
loop_
_entity.id
_entity.type
_entity.pdbx_description
1 polymer ?
#
loop_
_entity_poly.entity_id
_entity_poly.type
_entity_poly.pdbx_seq_one_letter_code
_entity_poly.pdbx_strand_id
1 'polypeptide(L)'
;MEILEEEGKWNDYDRFYRKACSHFAGNPDTLIRIVLENIVAAYYRNDMKDGQQSILRVQELVFQTQDPLHHQAHMLYLKSALFRKEKKYKEAENAIVLARQGLEQMQVGRDTGEIWYNVAALFAQALNDECTEISTSDVKAKATEAFQCAIEHYRQGGEEDGSCRNKLRRAHIRHAMSLLGCWSEVRPSNSTDDVTEDDLRQAGDSLDEVERNLWDGIPNRMRYYWHLARSDLFRYKNRMQRALEMAEEALKIAKASKFPSEVHFAEGRVKLLSKLVSDKRPLKNEESKSDLILEKMFRDENTITTFINNRKGLLILSVATVFIAVCIQYLLYHQ
;
A
#
# COMPACT_ATOMS: atom_id res chain seq x y z
N MET A 1 -15.65 -2.39 10.45
CA MET A 1 -14.93 -3.63 10.81
C MET A 1 -13.48 -3.52 10.41
N GLU A 2 -13.19 -3.25 9.13
CA GLU A 2 -11.89 -2.83 8.58
C GLU A 2 -10.96 -2.04 9.53
N ILE A 3 -11.38 -0.90 10.10
CA ILE A 3 -10.54 -0.10 11.03
C ILE A 3 -10.04 -0.93 12.23
N LEU A 4 -10.91 -1.75 12.83
CA LEU A 4 -10.53 -2.57 13.99
C LEU A 4 -9.53 -3.66 13.60
N GLU A 5 -9.62 -4.19 12.38
CA GLU A 5 -8.69 -5.17 11.84
C GLU A 5 -7.32 -4.55 11.56
N GLU A 6 -7.30 -3.36 10.94
CA GLU A 6 -6.07 -2.62 10.63
C GLU A 6 -5.29 -2.20 11.88
N GLU A 7 -6.01 -1.94 12.98
CA GLU A 7 -5.44 -1.59 14.28
C GLU A 7 -5.16 -2.81 15.18
N GLY A 8 -5.55 -4.02 14.76
CA GLY A 8 -5.41 -5.24 15.56
C GLY A 8 -6.23 -5.23 16.85
N LYS A 9 -7.37 -4.54 16.87
CA LYS A 9 -8.32 -4.47 18.01
C LYS A 9 -9.27 -5.68 18.01
N TRP A 10 -8.71 -6.88 18.05
CA TRP A 10 -9.44 -8.15 17.87
C TRP A 10 -10.59 -8.37 18.87
N ASN A 11 -10.42 -7.99 20.13
CA ASN A 11 -11.49 -8.14 21.13
C ASN A 11 -12.72 -7.28 20.81
N ASP A 12 -12.51 -6.06 20.32
CA ASP A 12 -13.60 -5.17 19.94
C ASP A 12 -14.21 -5.60 18.61
N TYR A 13 -13.38 -6.11 17.70
CA TYR A 13 -13.81 -6.74 16.47
C TYR A 13 -14.76 -7.91 16.73
N ASP A 14 -14.35 -8.92 17.51
CA ASP A 14 -15.16 -10.13 17.78
C ASP A 14 -16.47 -9.80 18.50
N ARG A 15 -16.47 -8.74 19.32
CA ARG A 15 -17.68 -8.22 19.98
C ARG A 15 -18.62 -7.56 18.98
N PHE A 16 -18.09 -6.73 18.10
CA PHE A 16 -18.86 -6.05 17.05
C PHE A 16 -19.43 -7.07 16.06
N TYR A 17 -18.59 -7.99 15.57
CA TYR A 17 -18.97 -9.05 14.63
C TYR A 17 -20.17 -9.85 15.14
N ARG A 18 -20.11 -10.37 16.37
CA ARG A 18 -21.22 -11.14 16.96
C ARG A 18 -22.52 -10.35 17.07
N LYS A 19 -22.44 -9.08 17.46
CA LYS A 19 -23.60 -8.18 17.52
C LYS A 19 -24.16 -7.90 16.14
N ALA A 20 -23.32 -7.64 15.15
CA ALA A 20 -23.71 -7.38 13.77
C ALA A 20 -24.38 -8.61 13.15
N CYS A 21 -23.79 -9.81 13.28
CA CYS A 21 -24.39 -11.05 12.81
C CYS A 21 -25.78 -11.30 13.43
N SER A 22 -25.94 -11.02 14.73
CA SER A 22 -27.23 -11.18 15.41
C SER A 22 -28.27 -10.16 14.92
N HIS A 23 -27.85 -8.91 14.75
CA HIS A 23 -28.72 -7.82 14.30
C HIS A 23 -29.19 -7.99 12.86
N PHE A 24 -28.31 -8.46 11.97
CA PHE A 24 -28.60 -8.63 10.54
C PHE A 24 -28.94 -10.08 10.15
N ALA A 25 -29.28 -10.95 11.11
CA ALA A 25 -29.59 -12.35 10.84
C ALA A 25 -30.71 -12.56 9.80
N GLY A 26 -31.67 -11.62 9.71
CA GLY A 26 -32.76 -11.63 8.73
C GLY A 26 -32.44 -10.94 7.39
N ASN A 27 -31.22 -10.45 7.18
CA ASN A 27 -30.79 -9.80 5.94
C ASN A 27 -29.57 -10.54 5.37
N PRO A 28 -29.77 -11.54 4.49
CA PRO A 28 -28.69 -12.39 3.96
C PRO A 28 -27.58 -11.60 3.26
N ASP A 29 -27.92 -10.60 2.45
CA ASP A 29 -26.94 -9.76 1.74
C ASP A 29 -26.01 -9.02 2.70
N THR A 30 -26.55 -8.41 3.75
CA THR A 30 -25.76 -7.71 4.77
C THR A 30 -24.97 -8.70 5.62
N LEU A 31 -25.58 -9.83 5.98
CA LEU A 31 -24.93 -10.87 6.77
C LEU A 31 -23.71 -11.44 6.04
N ILE A 32 -23.81 -11.71 4.73
CA ILE A 32 -22.67 -12.16 3.94
C ILE A 32 -21.54 -11.13 3.98
N ARG A 33 -21.83 -9.82 3.80
CA ARG A 33 -20.79 -8.78 3.89
C ARG A 33 -20.08 -8.80 5.24
N ILE A 34 -20.79 -9.02 6.34
CA ILE A 34 -20.19 -9.16 7.67
C ILE A 34 -19.32 -10.43 7.77
N VAL A 35 -19.78 -11.56 7.22
CA VAL A 35 -19.01 -12.83 7.24
C VAL A 35 -17.76 -12.73 6.36
N LEU A 36 -17.81 -12.02 5.24
CA LEU A 36 -16.65 -11.80 4.36
C LEU A 36 -15.54 -11.03 5.08
N GLU A 37 -15.89 -10.01 5.88
CA GLU A 37 -14.92 -9.32 6.74
C GLU A 37 -14.27 -10.29 7.75
N ASN A 38 -15.00 -11.29 8.27
CA ASN A 38 -14.39 -12.30 9.16
C ASN A 38 -13.34 -13.17 8.46
N ILE A 39 -13.47 -13.40 7.14
CA ILE A 39 -12.42 -14.06 6.36
C ILE A 39 -11.15 -13.20 6.32
N VAL A 40 -11.27 -11.87 6.19
CA VAL A 40 -10.14 -10.93 6.23
C VAL A 40 -9.47 -10.94 7.61
N ALA A 41 -10.26 -10.87 8.69
CA ALA A 41 -9.75 -10.97 10.05
C ALA A 41 -9.03 -12.30 10.30
N ALA A 42 -9.60 -13.43 9.85
CA ALA A 42 -8.98 -14.74 9.91
C ALA A 42 -7.64 -14.79 9.15
N TYR A 43 -7.56 -14.19 7.97
CA TYR A 43 -6.31 -14.04 7.21
C TYR A 43 -5.23 -13.30 8.02
N TYR A 44 -5.60 -12.19 8.68
CA TYR A 44 -4.65 -11.42 9.50
C TYR A 44 -4.23 -12.13 10.78
N ARG A 45 -5.14 -12.87 11.43
CA ARG A 45 -4.86 -13.68 12.64
C ARG A 45 -4.12 -14.98 12.35
N ASN A 46 -3.92 -15.31 11.06
CA ASN A 46 -3.40 -16.61 10.64
C ASN A 46 -4.29 -17.79 11.09
N ASP A 47 -5.60 -17.56 11.23
CA ASP A 47 -6.58 -18.57 11.60
C ASP A 47 -7.27 -19.13 10.36
N MET A 48 -6.57 -20.03 9.65
CA MET A 48 -7.10 -20.59 8.40
C MET A 48 -8.37 -21.41 8.61
N LYS A 49 -8.55 -22.00 9.80
CA LYS A 49 -9.74 -22.78 10.12
C LYS A 49 -10.97 -21.89 10.18
N ASP A 50 -10.90 -20.77 10.90
CA ASP A 50 -12.00 -19.80 10.98
C ASP A 50 -12.32 -19.17 9.61
N GLY A 51 -11.29 -18.88 8.81
CA GLY A 51 -11.45 -18.40 7.43
C GLY A 51 -12.22 -19.40 6.55
N GLN A 52 -11.88 -20.69 6.61
CA GLN A 52 -12.59 -21.72 5.84
C GLN A 52 -14.03 -21.94 6.32
N GLN A 53 -14.28 -21.89 7.63
CA GLN A 53 -15.64 -21.95 8.16
C GLN A 53 -16.48 -20.76 7.69
N SER A 54 -15.89 -19.57 7.64
CA SER A 54 -16.57 -18.37 7.12
C SER A 54 -16.89 -18.48 5.63
N ILE A 55 -16.01 -19.10 4.82
CA ILE A 55 -16.31 -19.41 3.41
C ILE A 55 -17.52 -20.33 3.28
N LEU A 56 -17.55 -21.45 4.03
CA LEU A 56 -18.68 -22.38 4.01
C LEU A 56 -19.98 -21.66 4.37
N ARG A 57 -19.92 -20.78 5.38
CA ARG A 57 -21.07 -19.98 5.79
C ARG A 57 -21.58 -19.05 4.68
N VAL A 58 -20.70 -18.41 3.92
CA VAL A 58 -21.11 -17.60 2.76
C VAL A 58 -21.76 -18.47 1.69
N GLN A 59 -21.21 -19.65 1.41
CA GLN A 59 -21.78 -20.59 0.43
C GLN A 59 -23.19 -21.06 0.80
N GLU A 60 -23.48 -21.25 2.08
CA GLU A 60 -24.84 -21.56 2.55
C GLU A 60 -25.81 -20.39 2.36
N LEU A 61 -25.34 -19.17 2.63
CA LEU A 61 -26.17 -17.97 2.60
C LEU A 61 -26.42 -17.46 1.19
N VAL A 62 -25.52 -17.71 0.23
CA VAL A 62 -25.57 -17.10 -1.10
C VAL A 62 -26.90 -17.38 -1.83
N PHE A 63 -27.48 -18.56 -1.62
CA PHE A 63 -28.75 -18.96 -2.23
C PHE A 63 -29.97 -18.19 -1.70
N GLN A 64 -29.79 -17.38 -0.65
CA GLN A 64 -30.83 -16.57 0.00
C GLN A 64 -30.68 -15.08 -0.32
N THR A 65 -29.69 -14.70 -1.15
CA THR A 65 -29.36 -13.31 -1.47
C THR A 65 -30.05 -12.82 -2.72
N GLN A 66 -30.12 -11.49 -2.86
CA GLN A 66 -30.58 -10.86 -4.10
C GLN A 66 -29.46 -10.71 -5.13
N ASP A 67 -28.19 -10.74 -4.71
CA ASP A 67 -27.03 -10.54 -5.57
C ASP A 67 -25.98 -11.68 -5.43
N PRO A 68 -26.34 -12.92 -5.80
CA PRO A 68 -25.48 -14.08 -5.55
C PRO A 68 -24.15 -14.03 -6.30
N LEU A 69 -24.13 -13.44 -7.51
CA LEU A 69 -22.93 -13.41 -8.35
C LEU A 69 -21.87 -12.47 -7.76
N HIS A 70 -22.28 -11.31 -7.25
CA HIS A 70 -21.38 -10.39 -6.57
C HIS A 70 -20.80 -11.01 -5.29
N HIS A 71 -21.64 -11.61 -4.44
CA HIS A 71 -21.17 -12.27 -3.22
C HIS A 71 -20.23 -13.45 -3.51
N GLN A 72 -20.49 -14.21 -4.59
CA GLN A 72 -19.59 -15.27 -5.05
C GLN A 72 -18.24 -14.71 -5.47
N ALA A 73 -18.21 -13.66 -6.30
CA ALA A 73 -16.95 -13.04 -6.72
C ALA A 73 -16.12 -12.56 -5.52
N HIS A 74 -16.79 -11.94 -4.53
CA HIS A 74 -16.14 -11.45 -3.31
C HIS A 74 -15.56 -12.60 -2.48
N MET A 75 -16.35 -13.64 -2.23
CA MET A 75 -15.90 -14.84 -1.53
C MET A 75 -14.72 -15.51 -2.24
N LEU A 76 -14.74 -15.58 -3.58
CA LEU A 76 -13.72 -16.25 -4.37
C LEU A 76 -12.36 -15.55 -4.29
N TYR A 77 -12.30 -14.21 -4.33
CA TYR A 77 -11.01 -13.53 -4.17
C TYR A 77 -10.47 -13.68 -2.73
N LEU A 78 -11.33 -13.71 -1.71
CA LEU A 78 -10.91 -13.95 -0.33
C LEU A 78 -10.42 -15.39 -0.13
N LYS A 79 -11.08 -16.36 -0.77
CA LYS A 79 -10.62 -17.75 -0.84
C LYS A 79 -9.24 -17.86 -1.50
N SER A 80 -9.02 -17.11 -2.58
CA SER A 80 -7.69 -17.00 -3.21
C SER A 80 -6.64 -16.47 -2.22
N ALA A 81 -6.97 -15.44 -1.44
CA ALA A 81 -6.07 -14.89 -0.42
C ALA A 81 -5.70 -15.92 0.67
N LEU A 82 -6.66 -16.73 1.14
CA LEU A 82 -6.38 -17.81 2.09
C LEU A 82 -5.46 -18.88 1.48
N PHE A 83 -5.76 -19.35 0.27
CA PHE A 83 -4.90 -20.34 -0.40
C PHE A 83 -3.49 -19.83 -0.64
N ARG A 84 -3.34 -18.57 -1.02
CA ARG A 84 -2.05 -17.90 -1.14
C ARG A 84 -1.30 -17.85 0.20
N LYS A 85 -2.00 -17.62 1.32
CA LYS A 85 -1.39 -17.66 2.66
C LYS A 85 -0.84 -19.04 2.99
N GLU A 86 -1.54 -20.09 2.55
CA GLU A 86 -1.13 -21.49 2.68
C GLU A 86 -0.14 -21.96 1.60
N LYS A 87 0.35 -21.05 0.72
CA LYS A 87 1.22 -21.35 -0.42
C LYS A 87 0.63 -22.33 -1.45
N LYS A 88 -0.69 -22.46 -1.49
CA LYS A 88 -1.45 -23.25 -2.49
C LYS A 88 -1.73 -22.39 -3.72
N TYR A 89 -0.67 -22.06 -4.48
CA TYR A 89 -0.73 -21.05 -5.54
C TYR A 89 -1.66 -21.42 -6.70
N LYS A 90 -1.73 -22.70 -7.07
CA LYS A 90 -2.61 -23.17 -8.15
C LYS A 90 -4.09 -23.03 -7.77
N GLU A 91 -4.45 -23.39 -6.54
CA GLU A 91 -5.80 -23.23 -6.02
C GLU A 91 -6.17 -21.75 -5.84
N ALA A 92 -5.20 -20.93 -5.43
CA ALA A 92 -5.37 -19.48 -5.36
C ALA A 92 -5.62 -18.87 -6.75
N GLU A 93 -4.90 -19.32 -7.79
CA GLU A 93 -5.09 -18.89 -9.17
C GLU A 93 -6.46 -19.32 -9.70
N ASN A 94 -6.85 -20.57 -9.51
CA ASN A 94 -8.18 -21.06 -9.91
C ASN A 94 -9.30 -20.23 -9.28
N ALA A 95 -9.19 -19.93 -7.98
CA ALA A 95 -10.18 -19.12 -7.28
C ALA A 95 -10.24 -17.67 -7.81
N ILE A 96 -9.09 -17.04 -8.07
CA ILE A 96 -9.08 -15.65 -8.56
C ILE A 96 -9.52 -15.53 -10.02
N VAL A 97 -9.25 -16.53 -10.86
CA VAL A 97 -9.77 -16.59 -12.23
C VAL A 97 -11.29 -16.61 -12.23
N LEU A 98 -11.90 -17.42 -11.37
CA LEU A 98 -13.36 -17.44 -11.19
C LEU A 98 -13.89 -16.12 -10.64
N ALA A 99 -13.22 -15.51 -9.66
CA ALA A 99 -13.62 -14.19 -9.14
C ALA A 99 -13.65 -13.12 -10.24
N ARG A 100 -12.65 -13.12 -11.14
CA ARG A 100 -12.54 -12.16 -12.24
C ARG A 100 -13.69 -12.26 -13.25
N GLN A 101 -14.28 -13.44 -13.45
CA GLN A 101 -15.44 -13.60 -14.34
C GLN A 101 -16.65 -12.78 -13.86
N GLY A 102 -16.72 -12.44 -12.56
CA GLY A 102 -17.77 -11.58 -12.01
C GLY A 102 -17.60 -10.09 -12.33
N LEU A 103 -16.42 -9.64 -12.78
CA LEU A 103 -16.12 -8.22 -12.97
C LEU A 103 -17.06 -7.53 -13.96
N GLU A 104 -17.47 -8.23 -15.02
CA GLU A 104 -18.35 -7.68 -16.07
C GLU A 104 -19.73 -7.26 -15.55
N GLN A 105 -20.14 -7.81 -14.41
CA GLN A 105 -21.45 -7.60 -13.82
C GLN A 105 -21.40 -6.66 -12.61
N MET A 106 -20.22 -6.20 -12.24
CA MET A 106 -20.00 -5.37 -11.06
C MET A 106 -19.74 -3.92 -11.45
N GLN A 107 -20.24 -2.99 -10.65
CA GLN A 107 -19.86 -1.59 -10.79
C GLN A 107 -18.36 -1.41 -10.50
N VAL A 108 -17.68 -0.66 -11.36
CA VAL A 108 -16.28 -0.29 -11.13
C VAL A 108 -16.15 0.54 -9.85
N GLY A 109 -15.18 0.20 -9.00
CA GLY A 109 -15.03 0.81 -7.69
C GLY A 109 -14.34 -0.13 -6.68
N ARG A 110 -14.79 -0.06 -5.43
CA ARG A 110 -14.24 -0.81 -4.28
C ARG A 110 -14.07 -2.31 -4.56
N ASP A 111 -15.15 -3.01 -4.86
CA ASP A 111 -15.15 -4.48 -4.91
C ASP A 111 -14.39 -5.02 -6.12
N THR A 112 -14.52 -4.37 -7.28
CA THR A 112 -13.74 -4.72 -8.48
C THR A 112 -12.25 -4.41 -8.29
N GLY A 113 -11.90 -3.33 -7.58
CA GLY A 113 -10.53 -3.03 -7.18
C GLY A 113 -9.93 -4.07 -6.23
N GLU A 114 -10.72 -4.65 -5.32
CA GLU A 114 -10.26 -5.72 -4.42
C GLU A 114 -9.93 -7.01 -5.18
N ILE A 115 -10.73 -7.36 -6.20
CA ILE A 115 -10.43 -8.50 -7.07
C ILE A 115 -9.09 -8.28 -7.76
N TRP A 116 -8.88 -7.13 -8.42
CA TRP A 116 -7.61 -6.80 -9.08
C TRP A 116 -6.43 -6.76 -8.11
N TYR A 117 -6.61 -6.19 -6.93
CA TYR A 117 -5.58 -6.17 -5.89
C TYR A 117 -5.18 -7.59 -5.49
N ASN A 118 -6.13 -8.52 -5.37
CA ASN A 118 -5.83 -9.90 -5.02
C ASN A 118 -5.18 -10.69 -6.17
N VAL A 119 -5.51 -10.38 -7.43
CA VAL A 119 -4.75 -10.87 -8.60
C VAL A 119 -3.29 -10.42 -8.49
N ALA A 120 -3.07 -9.13 -8.25
CA ALA A 120 -1.74 -8.56 -8.14
C ALA A 120 -0.94 -9.17 -6.97
N ALA A 121 -1.58 -9.30 -5.80
CA ALA A 121 -0.97 -9.88 -4.60
C ALA A 121 -0.61 -11.36 -4.78
N LEU A 122 -1.37 -12.12 -5.58
CA LEU A 122 -1.03 -13.50 -5.94
C LEU A 122 0.28 -13.58 -6.69
N PHE A 123 0.39 -12.84 -7.79
CA PHE A 123 1.58 -12.87 -8.62
C PHE A 123 2.79 -12.22 -7.92
N ALA A 124 2.59 -11.14 -7.17
CA ALA A 124 3.65 -10.52 -6.37
C ALA A 124 4.21 -11.46 -5.30
N GLN A 125 3.34 -12.23 -4.62
CA GLN A 125 3.82 -13.20 -3.63
C GLN A 125 4.51 -14.40 -4.30
N ALA A 126 3.95 -14.90 -5.40
CA ALA A 126 4.57 -15.97 -6.19
C ALA A 126 6.02 -15.63 -6.61
N LEU A 127 6.29 -14.40 -7.05
CA LEU A 127 7.65 -13.94 -7.40
C LEU A 127 8.64 -13.91 -6.23
N ASN A 128 8.13 -13.82 -5.00
CA ASN A 128 8.96 -13.74 -3.81
C ASN A 128 9.17 -15.10 -3.14
N ASP A 129 8.40 -16.11 -3.51
CA ASP A 129 8.62 -17.48 -3.10
C ASP A 129 9.45 -18.19 -4.18
N GLU A 130 10.63 -18.70 -3.83
CA GLU A 130 11.53 -19.44 -4.74
C GLU A 130 10.94 -20.72 -5.35
N CYS A 131 9.67 -21.03 -5.06
CA CYS A 131 9.04 -22.33 -5.25
C CYS A 131 7.92 -22.34 -6.29
N THR A 132 7.93 -21.42 -7.27
CA THR A 132 6.86 -21.36 -8.28
C THR A 132 7.29 -21.94 -9.62
N GLU A 133 6.54 -22.93 -10.10
CA GLU A 133 6.59 -23.49 -11.47
C GLU A 133 6.16 -22.48 -12.57
N ILE A 134 5.96 -21.21 -12.19
CA ILE A 134 5.41 -20.17 -13.06
C ILE A 134 6.56 -19.33 -13.63
N SER A 135 6.57 -19.13 -14.95
CA SER A 135 7.56 -18.29 -15.66
C SER A 135 7.67 -16.89 -15.05
N THR A 136 8.89 -16.49 -14.65
CA THR A 136 9.13 -15.30 -13.81
C THR A 136 8.85 -13.96 -14.51
N SER A 137 9.10 -13.83 -15.82
CA SER A 137 8.88 -12.57 -16.55
C SER A 137 7.39 -12.25 -16.71
N ASP A 138 6.59 -13.27 -17.02
CA ASP A 138 5.15 -13.11 -17.25
C ASP A 138 4.42 -12.80 -15.94
N VAL A 139 4.93 -13.29 -14.82
CA VAL A 139 4.33 -13.05 -13.50
C VAL A 139 4.55 -11.62 -13.04
N LYS A 140 5.73 -11.02 -13.28
CA LYS A 140 5.99 -9.61 -12.95
C LYS A 140 5.07 -8.68 -13.74
N ALA A 141 4.93 -8.89 -15.04
CA ALA A 141 4.03 -8.10 -15.88
C ALA A 141 2.57 -8.20 -15.40
N LYS A 142 2.08 -9.42 -15.12
CA LYS A 142 0.72 -9.65 -14.59
C LYS A 142 0.49 -8.96 -13.24
N ALA A 143 1.47 -8.99 -12.34
CA ALA A 143 1.36 -8.31 -11.05
C ALA A 143 1.24 -6.79 -11.22
N THR A 144 2.09 -6.20 -12.06
CA THR A 144 2.10 -4.76 -12.35
C THR A 144 0.78 -4.32 -13.00
N GLU A 145 0.34 -5.00 -14.04
CA GLU A 145 -0.93 -4.69 -14.72
C GLU A 145 -2.11 -4.76 -13.72
N ALA A 146 -2.19 -5.83 -12.92
CA ALA A 146 -3.26 -5.99 -11.95
C ALA A 146 -3.23 -4.91 -10.85
N PHE A 147 -2.06 -4.46 -10.40
CA PHE A 147 -1.97 -3.32 -9.46
C PHE A 147 -2.46 -2.03 -10.09
N GLN A 148 -2.09 -1.77 -11.36
CA GLN A 148 -2.55 -0.59 -12.09
C GLN A 148 -4.06 -0.60 -12.26
N CYS A 149 -4.66 -1.75 -12.63
CA CYS A 149 -6.11 -1.92 -12.66
C CYS A 149 -6.75 -1.68 -11.28
N ALA A 150 -6.20 -2.24 -10.20
CA ALA A 150 -6.72 -2.02 -8.85
C ALA A 150 -6.71 -0.53 -8.47
N ILE A 151 -5.60 0.16 -8.71
CA ILE A 151 -5.45 1.59 -8.46
C ILE A 151 -6.51 2.39 -9.21
N GLU A 152 -6.71 2.10 -10.49
CA GLU A 152 -7.69 2.81 -11.31
C GLU A 152 -9.13 2.56 -10.82
N HIS A 153 -9.46 1.31 -10.52
CA HIS A 153 -10.78 0.96 -9.99
C HIS A 153 -11.07 1.65 -8.65
N TYR A 154 -10.09 1.72 -7.74
CA TYR A 154 -10.29 2.44 -6.47
C TYR A 154 -10.45 3.95 -6.66
N ARG A 155 -9.79 4.57 -7.65
CA ARG A 155 -9.99 5.99 -7.97
C ARG A 155 -11.40 6.28 -8.48
N GLN A 156 -11.93 5.39 -9.31
CA GLN A 156 -13.29 5.50 -9.84
C GLN A 156 -14.38 5.23 -8.79
N GLY A 157 -14.02 4.61 -7.67
CA GLY A 157 -14.95 4.31 -6.56
C GLY A 157 -15.43 5.52 -5.75
N GLY A 158 -14.97 6.74 -6.07
CA GLY A 158 -15.41 7.99 -5.45
C GLY A 158 -14.65 8.38 -4.17
N GLU A 159 -14.48 9.69 -3.95
CA GLU A 159 -13.72 10.24 -2.82
C GLU A 159 -14.45 10.14 -1.46
N GLU A 160 -15.78 10.02 -1.47
CA GLU A 160 -16.61 9.95 -0.26
C GLU A 160 -16.54 8.58 0.44
N ASP A 161 -16.13 7.52 -0.27
CA ASP A 161 -15.84 6.24 0.35
C ASP A 161 -14.43 6.22 0.94
N GLY A 162 -14.33 6.52 2.23
CA GLY A 162 -13.09 6.40 2.99
C GLY A 162 -12.40 5.03 2.87
N SER A 163 -13.15 3.96 2.54
CA SER A 163 -12.58 2.64 2.28
C SER A 163 -11.84 2.57 0.94
N CYS A 164 -12.38 3.15 -0.14
CA CYS A 164 -11.69 3.23 -1.43
C CYS A 164 -10.36 3.99 -1.29
N ARG A 165 -10.36 5.09 -0.55
CA ARG A 165 -9.14 5.87 -0.26
C ARG A 165 -8.09 5.03 0.48
N ASN A 166 -8.49 4.23 1.47
CA ASN A 166 -7.58 3.32 2.17
C ASN A 166 -7.04 2.21 1.28
N LYS A 167 -7.88 1.62 0.44
CA LYS A 167 -7.50 0.56 -0.50
C LYS A 167 -6.58 1.09 -1.60
N LEU A 168 -6.79 2.32 -2.06
CA LEU A 168 -5.93 3.03 -3.00
C LEU A 168 -4.51 3.24 -2.42
N ARG A 169 -4.40 3.70 -1.17
CA ARG A 169 -3.10 3.79 -0.46
C ARG A 169 -2.38 2.46 -0.43
N ARG A 170 -3.11 1.42 -0.02
CA ARG A 170 -2.59 0.05 0.07
C ARG A 170 -2.11 -0.43 -1.29
N ALA A 171 -2.88 -0.21 -2.36
CA ALA A 171 -2.53 -0.61 -3.71
C ALA A 171 -1.24 0.07 -4.20
N HIS A 172 -1.10 1.39 -4.01
CA HIS A 172 0.14 2.10 -4.36
C HIS A 172 1.36 1.60 -3.60
N ILE A 173 1.25 1.44 -2.27
CA ILE A 173 2.36 0.94 -1.45
C ILE A 173 2.77 -0.47 -1.89
N ARG A 174 1.79 -1.35 -2.09
CA ARG A 174 2.03 -2.74 -2.47
C ARG A 174 2.55 -2.88 -3.90
N HIS A 175 2.10 -2.04 -4.81
CA HIS A 175 2.65 -1.94 -6.15
C HIS A 175 4.15 -1.58 -6.10
N ALA A 176 4.51 -0.53 -5.35
CA ALA A 176 5.91 -0.15 -5.16
C ALA A 176 6.74 -1.29 -4.53
N MET A 177 6.21 -1.96 -3.51
CA MET A 177 6.90 -3.11 -2.89
C MET A 177 7.11 -4.28 -3.86
N SER A 178 6.14 -4.52 -4.76
CA SER A 178 6.24 -5.56 -5.79
C SER A 178 7.35 -5.23 -6.79
N LEU A 179 7.40 -3.99 -7.28
CA LEU A 179 8.43 -3.51 -8.22
C LEU A 179 9.84 -3.58 -7.61
N LEU A 180 9.96 -3.33 -6.31
CA LEU A 180 11.22 -3.37 -5.55
C LEU A 180 11.59 -4.77 -5.02
N GLY A 181 10.76 -5.78 -5.24
CA GLY A 181 11.00 -7.15 -4.76
C GLY A 181 11.04 -7.29 -3.24
N CYS A 182 10.32 -6.44 -2.50
CA CYS A 182 10.37 -6.37 -1.04
C CYS A 182 9.07 -6.78 -0.33
N TRP A 183 8.34 -7.72 -0.92
CA TRP A 183 6.98 -8.11 -0.52
C TRP A 183 6.88 -8.88 0.82
N SER A 184 7.79 -9.83 1.05
CA SER A 184 7.67 -10.81 2.15
C SER A 184 8.98 -11.18 2.85
N GLU A 185 10.14 -11.06 2.18
CA GLU A 185 11.42 -11.53 2.73
C GLU A 185 12.54 -10.49 2.60
N VAL A 186 13.48 -10.54 3.55
CA VAL A 186 14.63 -9.65 3.58
C VAL A 186 15.66 -10.22 2.61
N ARG A 187 15.66 -9.74 1.37
CA ARG A 187 16.63 -10.16 0.35
C ARG A 187 18.03 -9.65 0.70
N PRO A 188 19.02 -10.52 0.96
CA PRO A 188 20.37 -10.11 1.31
C PRO A 188 21.19 -9.61 0.11
N SER A 189 20.84 -10.01 -1.11
CA SER A 189 21.54 -9.58 -2.32
C SER A 189 20.99 -8.25 -2.86
N ASN A 190 21.90 -7.36 -3.25
CA ASN A 190 21.62 -6.24 -4.14
C ASN A 190 21.73 -6.72 -5.59
N SER A 191 21.00 -7.78 -5.94
CA SER A 191 20.82 -8.12 -7.35
C SER A 191 20.06 -6.95 -7.99
N THR A 192 20.79 -5.98 -8.53
CA THR A 192 20.25 -4.88 -9.34
C THR A 192 19.69 -5.42 -10.65
N ASP A 193 20.09 -6.64 -11.03
CA ASP A 193 19.65 -7.30 -12.25
C ASP A 193 18.14 -7.59 -12.26
N ASP A 194 17.51 -7.62 -11.08
CA ASP A 194 16.06 -7.90 -10.94
C ASP A 194 15.17 -6.63 -10.93
N VAL A 195 15.76 -5.45 -10.72
CA VAL A 195 15.02 -4.16 -10.57
C VAL A 195 15.55 -3.14 -11.57
N THR A 196 14.74 -2.82 -12.56
CA THR A 196 15.07 -1.86 -13.62
C THR A 196 14.91 -0.41 -13.17
N GLU A 197 15.51 0.53 -13.90
CA GLU A 197 15.28 1.97 -13.67
C GLU A 197 13.80 2.35 -13.80
N ASP A 198 13.06 1.68 -14.69
CA ASP A 198 11.62 1.92 -14.81
C ASP A 198 10.84 1.44 -13.59
N ASP A 199 11.22 0.29 -13.00
CA ASP A 199 10.65 -0.17 -11.72
C ASP A 199 10.92 0.85 -10.60
N LEU A 200 12.16 1.38 -10.51
CA LEU A 200 12.52 2.38 -9.51
C LEU A 200 11.73 3.69 -9.68
N ARG A 201 11.48 4.09 -10.92
CA ARG A 201 10.67 5.27 -11.25
C ARG A 201 9.22 5.04 -10.84
N GLN A 202 8.58 3.95 -11.30
CA GLN A 202 7.18 3.64 -11.00
C GLN A 202 6.93 3.41 -9.49
N ALA A 203 7.87 2.76 -8.80
CA ALA A 203 7.80 2.59 -7.35
C ALA A 203 7.92 3.94 -6.62
N GLY A 204 8.82 4.81 -7.08
CA GLY A 204 8.94 6.19 -6.62
C GLY A 204 7.63 6.97 -6.79
N ASP A 205 7.07 6.98 -8.00
CA ASP A 205 5.83 7.69 -8.33
C ASP A 205 4.65 7.21 -7.45
N SER A 206 4.53 5.90 -7.23
CA SER A 206 3.48 5.34 -6.36
C SER A 206 3.65 5.74 -4.90
N LEU A 207 4.88 5.77 -4.37
CA LEU A 207 5.14 6.17 -2.99
C LEU A 207 4.99 7.68 -2.78
N ASP A 208 5.37 8.48 -3.79
CA ASP A 208 5.19 9.92 -3.83
C ASP A 208 3.70 10.30 -3.87
N GLU A 209 2.88 9.57 -4.65
CA GLU A 209 1.42 9.75 -4.68
C GLU A 209 0.81 9.56 -3.28
N VAL A 210 1.24 8.52 -2.57
CA VAL A 210 0.79 8.27 -1.21
C VAL A 210 1.21 9.38 -0.26
N GLU A 211 2.46 9.83 -0.34
CA GLU A 211 3.00 10.88 0.53
C GLU A 211 2.35 12.25 0.30
N ARG A 212 2.10 12.62 -0.97
CA ARG A 212 1.61 13.95 -1.33
C ARG A 212 0.10 14.07 -1.21
N ASN A 213 -0.64 13.04 -1.64
CA ASN A 213 -2.09 13.15 -1.85
C ASN A 213 -2.91 12.26 -0.91
N LEU A 214 -2.32 11.13 -0.46
CA LEU A 214 -3.06 10.12 0.30
C LEU A 214 -2.58 9.97 1.75
N TRP A 215 -1.66 10.80 2.25
CA TRP A 215 -1.03 10.59 3.56
C TRP A 215 -1.98 10.83 4.74
N ASP A 216 -2.86 11.81 4.65
CA ASP A 216 -3.70 12.21 5.80
C ASP A 216 -4.60 11.07 6.29
N GLY A 217 -4.59 10.76 7.58
CA GLY A 217 -5.38 9.64 8.13
C GLY A 217 -4.92 8.24 7.70
N ILE A 218 -3.71 8.07 7.13
CA ILE A 218 -3.18 6.76 6.78
C ILE A 218 -2.93 5.90 8.05
N PRO A 219 -3.43 4.65 8.11
CA PRO A 219 -3.22 3.75 9.24
C PRO A 219 -1.74 3.43 9.48
N ASN A 220 -1.34 3.22 10.74
CA ASN A 220 0.05 2.91 11.12
C ASN A 220 0.62 1.71 10.36
N ARG A 221 -0.20 0.66 10.18
CA ARG A 221 0.20 -0.52 9.42
C ARG A 221 0.59 -0.21 7.98
N MET A 222 -0.11 0.72 7.33
CA MET A 222 0.25 1.16 5.97
C MET A 222 1.50 2.07 6.00
N ARG A 223 1.63 2.95 6.99
CA ARG A 223 2.86 3.77 7.17
C ARG A 223 4.10 2.88 7.30
N TYR A 224 3.98 1.81 8.08
CA TYR A 224 5.02 0.79 8.23
C TYR A 224 5.47 0.24 6.86
N TYR A 225 4.53 -0.23 6.03
CA TYR A 225 4.85 -0.76 4.70
C TYR A 225 5.41 0.32 3.75
N TRP A 226 4.90 1.55 3.83
CA TRP A 226 5.42 2.67 3.05
C TRP A 226 6.89 2.98 3.40
N HIS A 227 7.24 3.01 4.69
CA HIS A 227 8.61 3.22 5.14
C HIS A 227 9.55 2.08 4.70
N LEU A 228 9.09 0.83 4.73
CA LEU A 228 9.87 -0.30 4.20
C LEU A 228 10.11 -0.17 2.69
N ALA A 229 9.09 0.19 1.91
CA ALA A 229 9.23 0.38 0.47
C ALA A 229 10.19 1.54 0.16
N ARG A 230 10.10 2.67 0.88
CA ARG A 230 11.06 3.77 0.79
C ARG A 230 12.48 3.36 1.16
N SER A 231 12.64 2.53 2.18
CA SER A 231 13.94 1.98 2.58
C SER A 231 14.60 1.24 1.41
N ASP A 232 13.87 0.34 0.74
CA ASP A 232 14.39 -0.37 -0.43
C ASP A 232 14.66 0.56 -1.61
N LEU A 233 13.78 1.52 -1.88
CA LEU A 233 14.00 2.50 -2.94
C LEU A 233 15.31 3.27 -2.73
N PHE A 234 15.59 3.71 -1.50
CA PHE A 234 16.86 4.36 -1.17
C PHE A 234 18.05 3.40 -1.24
N ARG A 235 17.87 2.13 -0.86
CA ARG A 235 18.90 1.09 -1.00
C ARG A 235 19.30 0.92 -2.47
N TYR A 236 18.36 0.75 -3.38
CA TYR A 236 18.65 0.63 -4.81
C TYR A 236 19.29 1.90 -5.40
N LYS A 237 18.93 3.09 -4.90
CA LYS A 237 19.57 4.37 -5.26
C LYS A 237 20.91 4.63 -4.56
N ASN A 238 21.51 3.60 -3.93
CA ASN A 238 22.78 3.66 -3.21
C ASN A 238 22.83 4.68 -2.04
N ARG A 239 21.66 5.08 -1.50
CA ARG A 239 21.53 6.01 -0.36
C ARG A 239 21.37 5.23 0.95
N MET A 240 22.41 4.47 1.34
CA MET A 240 22.34 3.47 2.42
C MET A 240 21.95 4.03 3.79
N GLN A 241 22.49 5.20 4.17
CA GLN A 241 22.15 5.83 5.46
C GLN A 241 20.66 6.20 5.51
N ARG A 242 20.14 6.75 4.42
CA ARG A 242 18.71 7.09 4.32
C ARG A 242 17.83 5.84 4.30
N ALA A 243 18.28 4.78 3.63
CA ALA A 243 17.61 3.49 3.65
C ALA A 243 17.47 2.94 5.08
N LEU A 244 18.55 3.03 5.88
CA LEU A 244 18.57 2.61 7.28
C LEU A 244 17.59 3.42 8.13
N GLU A 245 17.62 4.75 8.04
CA GLU A 245 16.69 5.64 8.76
C GLU A 245 15.22 5.27 8.50
N MET A 246 14.86 4.97 7.24
CA MET A 246 13.50 4.55 6.90
C MET A 246 13.15 3.18 7.49
N ALA A 247 14.08 2.23 7.50
CA ALA A 247 13.87 0.92 8.12
C ALA A 247 13.71 1.02 9.66
N GLU A 248 14.45 1.93 10.30
CA GLU A 248 14.32 2.19 11.74
C GLU A 248 12.96 2.80 12.09
N GLU A 249 12.46 3.75 11.29
CA GLU A 249 11.11 4.30 11.50
C GLU A 249 10.03 3.23 11.27
N ALA A 250 10.19 2.36 10.26
CA ALA A 250 9.31 1.21 10.07
C ALA A 250 9.31 0.30 11.31
N LEU A 251 10.50 -0.03 11.85
CA LEU A 251 10.64 -0.85 13.05
C LEU A 251 9.95 -0.23 14.28
N LYS A 252 10.11 1.07 14.46
CA LYS A 252 9.46 1.83 15.55
C LYS A 252 7.95 1.75 15.45
N ILE A 253 7.38 1.93 14.25
CA ILE A 253 5.93 1.79 14.02
C ILE A 253 5.47 0.35 14.27
N ALA A 254 6.23 -0.65 13.79
CA ALA A 254 5.90 -2.06 13.98
C ALA A 254 5.90 -2.45 15.45
N LYS A 255 6.88 -1.99 16.25
CA LYS A 255 6.95 -2.23 17.70
C LYS A 255 5.79 -1.58 18.47
N ALA A 256 5.29 -0.45 17.99
CA ALA A 256 4.09 0.18 18.54
C ALA A 256 2.80 -0.55 18.13
N SER A 257 2.86 -1.42 17.12
CA SER A 257 1.73 -2.13 16.54
C SER A 257 1.64 -3.57 17.06
N LYS A 258 0.43 -4.14 17.12
CA LYS A 258 0.18 -5.49 17.65
C LYS A 258 0.41 -6.60 16.61
N PHE A 259 1.40 -6.44 15.72
CA PHE A 259 1.68 -7.37 14.61
C PHE A 259 3.11 -7.93 14.70
N PRO A 260 3.32 -9.08 15.39
CA PRO A 260 4.67 -9.63 15.63
C PRO A 260 5.47 -9.95 14.36
N SER A 261 4.80 -10.38 13.29
CA SER A 261 5.44 -10.68 12.01
C SER A 261 6.07 -9.45 11.36
N GLU A 262 5.45 -8.28 11.54
CA GLU A 262 5.95 -7.00 11.00
C GLU A 262 7.19 -6.54 11.78
N VAL A 263 7.21 -6.75 13.10
CA VAL A 263 8.41 -6.48 13.92
C VAL A 263 9.59 -7.31 13.43
N HIS A 264 9.41 -8.63 13.29
CA HIS A 264 10.48 -9.52 12.85
C HIS A 264 11.04 -9.13 11.48
N PHE A 265 10.15 -8.78 10.54
CA PHE A 265 10.55 -8.36 9.20
C PHE A 265 11.36 -7.06 9.22
N ALA A 266 10.92 -6.06 9.99
CA ALA A 266 11.63 -4.80 10.14
C ALA A 266 13.00 -4.93 10.82
N GLU A 267 13.11 -5.78 11.85
CA GLU A 267 14.37 -6.06 12.52
C GLU A 267 15.39 -6.70 11.58
N GLY A 268 14.96 -7.67 10.77
CA GLY A 268 15.80 -8.27 9.74
C GLY A 268 16.34 -7.23 8.75
N ARG A 269 15.50 -6.27 8.35
CA ARG A 269 15.89 -5.20 7.44
C ARG A 269 16.90 -4.23 8.05
N VAL A 270 16.64 -3.77 9.27
CA VAL A 270 17.56 -2.88 10.01
C VAL A 270 18.92 -3.55 10.19
N LYS A 271 18.94 -4.83 10.56
CA LYS A 271 20.17 -5.61 10.71
C LYS A 271 20.98 -5.67 9.41
N LEU A 272 20.32 -5.97 8.28
CA LEU A 272 20.96 -6.01 6.96
C LEU A 272 21.57 -4.65 6.61
N LEU A 273 20.79 -3.57 6.69
CA LEU A 273 21.24 -2.23 6.31
C LEU A 273 22.33 -1.69 7.24
N SER A 274 22.24 -1.97 8.54
CA SER A 274 23.27 -1.57 9.51
C SER A 274 24.63 -2.18 9.19
N LYS A 275 24.64 -3.46 8.79
CA LYS A 275 25.86 -4.12 8.32
C LYS A 275 26.41 -3.46 7.06
N LEU A 276 25.57 -3.24 6.05
CA LEU A 276 25.99 -2.59 4.79
C LEU A 276 26.51 -1.15 4.99
N VAL A 277 25.92 -0.38 5.92
CA VAL A 277 26.40 0.97 6.28
C VAL A 277 27.75 0.91 7.00
N SER A 278 27.95 -0.08 7.87
CA SER A 278 29.20 -0.25 8.62
C SER A 278 30.34 -0.71 7.71
N ASP A 279 30.08 -1.65 6.81
CA ASP A 279 31.04 -2.18 5.85
C ASP A 279 31.48 -1.13 4.80
N LYS A 280 30.64 -0.10 4.54
CA LYS A 280 30.96 1.02 3.65
C LYS A 280 31.71 2.17 4.31
N ARG A 281 31.95 2.15 5.63
CA ARG A 281 32.87 3.11 6.24
C ARG A 281 34.29 2.60 5.98
N PRO A 282 35.10 3.23 5.12
CA PRO A 282 36.52 2.93 5.11
C PRO A 282 37.09 3.25 6.51
N LEU A 283 38.06 2.44 6.94
CA LEU A 283 39.03 2.83 7.95
C LEU A 283 39.52 4.24 7.59
N LYS A 284 39.01 5.27 8.28
CA LYS A 284 39.54 6.62 8.19
C LYS A 284 40.91 6.60 8.86
N ASN A 285 41.93 6.28 8.06
CA ASN A 285 43.26 6.83 8.23
C ASN A 285 43.70 7.37 6.87
N GLU A 286 44.01 8.66 6.91
CA GLU A 286 44.78 9.46 5.94
C GLU A 286 44.09 9.89 4.63
N GLU A 287 43.84 11.20 4.64
CA GLU A 287 43.96 12.14 3.52
C GLU A 287 43.06 11.98 2.29
N SER A 288 42.14 12.94 2.13
CA SER A 288 42.31 13.91 1.04
C SER A 288 41.36 15.09 1.24
N LYS A 289 41.93 16.30 1.22
CA LYS A 289 41.27 17.61 1.26
C LYS A 289 40.41 17.92 0.02
N SER A 290 40.17 16.95 -0.87
CA SER A 290 39.38 17.13 -2.10
C SER A 290 37.87 17.17 -1.87
N ASP A 291 37.37 16.50 -0.83
CA ASP A 291 35.92 16.33 -0.64
C ASP A 291 35.22 17.58 -0.06
N LEU A 292 35.98 18.50 0.54
CA LEU A 292 35.47 19.76 1.09
C LEU A 292 35.07 20.78 0.02
N ILE A 293 35.50 20.60 -1.23
CA ILE A 293 35.16 21.49 -2.35
C ILE A 293 33.87 21.01 -3.04
N LEU A 294 33.71 19.70 -3.23
CA LEU A 294 32.47 19.10 -3.77
C LEU A 294 31.30 19.21 -2.79
N GLU A 295 31.53 19.07 -1.49
CA GLU A 295 30.49 19.26 -0.46
C GLU A 295 30.08 20.73 -0.28
N LYS A 296 30.88 21.68 -0.79
CA LYS A 296 30.48 23.11 -0.89
C LYS A 296 29.65 23.39 -2.14
N MET A 297 29.89 22.71 -3.25
CA MET A 297 29.12 22.91 -4.49
C MET A 297 27.68 22.38 -4.41
N PHE A 298 27.42 21.34 -3.60
CA PHE A 298 26.05 20.82 -3.38
C PHE A 298 25.34 21.41 -2.16
N ARG A 299 25.98 22.35 -1.43
CA ARG A 299 25.35 23.05 -0.30
C ARG A 299 24.45 24.21 -0.75
N ASP A 300 24.54 24.61 -2.02
CA ASP A 300 23.77 25.73 -2.60
C ASP A 300 22.42 25.35 -3.24
N GLU A 301 22.07 24.07 -3.35
CA GLU A 301 20.72 23.66 -3.79
C GLU A 301 19.65 23.77 -2.68
N ASN A 302 20.07 23.93 -1.42
CA ASN A 302 19.16 24.24 -0.31
C ASN A 302 18.78 25.73 -0.22
N THR A 303 19.25 26.58 -1.14
CA THR A 303 18.86 27.99 -1.21
C THR A 303 17.52 28.20 -1.94
N ILE A 304 16.99 27.17 -2.61
CA ILE A 304 15.66 27.25 -3.28
C ILE A 304 14.51 27.10 -2.28
N THR A 305 14.69 26.41 -1.15
CA THR A 305 13.64 26.25 -0.14
C THR A 305 13.45 27.49 0.73
N THR A 306 14.40 28.44 0.69
CA THR A 306 14.26 29.74 1.38
C THR A 306 13.63 30.81 0.46
N PHE A 307 13.47 30.54 -0.85
CA PHE A 307 12.79 31.46 -1.77
C PHE A 307 11.27 31.25 -1.84
N ILE A 308 10.75 30.11 -1.37
CA ILE A 308 9.31 29.79 -1.39
C ILE A 308 8.58 30.34 -0.15
N ASN A 309 9.27 30.51 0.99
CA ASN A 309 8.66 31.11 2.19
C ASN A 309 8.54 32.65 2.15
N ASN A 310 9.08 33.32 1.13
CA ASN A 310 8.88 34.77 0.90
C ASN A 310 7.79 35.09 -0.14
N ARG A 311 7.07 34.09 -0.67
CA ARG A 311 5.97 34.32 -1.63
C ARG A 311 4.61 34.63 -1.02
N LYS A 312 4.47 34.59 0.31
CA LYS A 312 3.24 35.05 1.00
C LYS A 312 3.17 36.58 1.14
N GLY A 313 4.27 37.31 0.94
CA GLY A 313 4.28 38.78 0.92
C GLY A 313 3.90 39.40 -0.44
N LEU A 314 4.08 38.66 -1.55
CA LEU A 314 3.85 39.20 -2.90
C LEU A 314 2.41 39.02 -3.40
N LEU A 315 1.66 38.06 -2.84
CA LEU A 315 0.24 37.83 -3.17
C LEU A 315 -0.70 38.85 -2.53
N ILE A 316 -0.28 39.53 -1.45
CA ILE A 316 -1.09 40.57 -0.80
C ILE A 316 -0.99 41.90 -1.56
N LEU A 317 0.14 42.17 -2.23
CA LEU A 317 0.33 43.36 -3.05
C LEU A 317 -0.40 43.30 -4.40
N SER A 318 -0.56 42.12 -5.02
CA SER A 318 -1.28 41.99 -6.30
C SER A 318 -2.81 42.10 -6.14
N VAL A 319 -3.37 41.59 -5.04
CA VAL A 319 -4.81 41.73 -4.75
C VAL A 319 -5.15 43.19 -4.40
N ALA A 320 -4.28 43.88 -3.66
CA ALA A 320 -4.48 45.29 -3.33
C ALA A 320 -4.40 46.20 -4.57
N THR A 321 -3.50 45.93 -5.53
CA THR A 321 -3.41 46.71 -6.77
C THR A 321 -4.60 46.47 -7.70
N VAL A 322 -5.14 45.25 -7.77
CA VAL A 322 -6.37 44.96 -8.51
C VAL A 322 -7.57 45.63 -7.85
N PHE A 323 -7.67 45.63 -6.51
CA PHE A 323 -8.75 46.31 -5.80
C PHE A 323 -8.70 47.83 -5.99
N ILE A 324 -7.52 48.45 -5.91
CA ILE A 324 -7.35 49.88 -6.15
C ILE A 324 -7.67 50.24 -7.61
N ALA A 325 -7.27 49.41 -8.58
CA ALA A 325 -7.60 49.63 -9.99
C ALA A 325 -9.12 49.56 -10.23
N VAL A 326 -9.82 48.58 -9.64
CA VAL A 326 -11.29 48.45 -9.74
C VAL A 326 -12.01 49.61 -9.05
N CYS A 327 -11.51 50.09 -7.90
CA CYS A 327 -12.09 51.26 -7.22
C CYS A 327 -11.87 52.56 -7.99
N ILE A 328 -10.70 52.76 -8.62
CA ILE A 328 -10.43 53.93 -9.46
C ILE A 328 -11.30 53.90 -10.72
N GLN A 329 -11.47 52.73 -11.33
CA GLN A 329 -12.33 52.57 -12.51
C GLN A 329 -13.81 52.78 -12.19
N TYR A 330 -14.27 52.39 -11.00
CA TYR A 330 -15.63 52.65 -10.51
C TYR A 330 -15.88 54.13 -10.21
N LEU A 331 -14.90 54.84 -9.64
CA LEU A 331 -15.01 56.27 -9.35
C LEU A 331 -14.96 57.14 -10.61
N LEU A 332 -14.22 56.73 -11.65
CA LEU A 332 -14.15 57.43 -12.93
C LEU A 332 -15.37 57.19 -13.83
N TYR A 333 -16.19 56.17 -13.55
CA TYR A 333 -17.41 55.89 -14.32
C TYR A 333 -18.67 56.54 -13.72
N HIS A 334 -18.57 57.12 -12.52
CA HIS A 334 -19.69 57.72 -11.78
C HIS A 334 -19.49 59.20 -11.41
N GLN A 335 -18.57 59.88 -12.08
CA GLN A 335 -18.52 61.35 -12.21
C GLN A 335 -18.88 61.73 -13.64
#